data_AF-Q686C9-F1
#
_entry.id   AF-Q686C9-F1
#
_cell.length_a   1.000
_cell.length_b   1.000
_cell.length_c   1.000
_cell.angle_alpha   90.00
_cell.angle_beta   90.00
_cell.angle_gamma   90.00
#
_symmetry.space_group_name_H-M   'P 1'
#
loop_
_entity.id
_entity.type
_entity.pdbx_description
1 polymer ?
#
loop_
_entity_poly.entity_id
_entity_poly.type
_entity_poly.pdbx_seq_one_letter_code
_entity_poly.pdbx_strand_id
1 'polypeptide(L)' 'IVIDLIVSNLLLALGMQMVAPMTISLPLKLLIFVLVQGWTQLLDSLFYSYL' A
#
# COMPACT_ATOMS: atom_id res chain seq x y z
N ILE A 1 4.67 -3.54 1.56
CA ILE A 1 5.23 -4.49 2.53
C ILE A 1 4.57 -4.36 3.89
N VAL A 2 4.71 -3.23 4.62
CA VAL A 2 4.07 -3.07 5.95
C VAL A 2 2.56 -3.31 5.90
N ILE A 3 1.85 -2.67 4.95
CA ILE A 3 0.41 -2.87 4.76
C ILE A 3 0.07 -4.33 4.42
N ASP A 4 0.91 -5.02 3.65
CA ASP A 4 0.66 -6.42 3.29
C ASP A 4 0.77 -7.35 4.49
N LEU A 5 1.78 -7.13 5.33
CA LEU A 5 2.00 -7.91 6.55
C LEU A 5 0.87 -7.70 7.56
N ILE A 6 0.39 -6.46 7.72
CA ILE A 6 -0.74 -6.14 8.59
C ILE A 6 -2.02 -6.82 8.07
N VAL A 7 -2.34 -6.66 6.78
CA VAL A 7 -3.54 -7.25 6.18
C VAL A 7 -3.49 -8.79 6.22
N SER A 8 -2.32 -9.38 5.97
CA SER A 8 -2.13 -10.83 6.06
C SER A 8 -2.36 -11.34 7.48
N ASN A 9 -1.77 -10.71 8.50
CA ASN A 9 -1.96 -11.11 9.89
C ASN A 9 -3.43 -10.96 10.35
N LEU A 10 -4.12 -9.91 9.88
CA LEU A 10 -5.56 -9.74 10.16
C LEU A 10 -6.39 -10.87 9.53
N LEU A 11 -6.14 -11.23 8.26
CA LEU A 11 -6.86 -12.32 7.61
C LEU A 11 -6.57 -13.68 8.28
N LEU A 12 -5.33 -13.92 8.69
CA LEU A 12 -4.96 -15.11 9.44
C LEU A 12 -5.66 -15.17 10.80
N ALA A 13 -5.75 -14.04 11.52
CA ALA A 13 -6.48 -13.95 12.79
C ALA A 13 -8.00 -14.17 12.63
N LEU A 14 -8.56 -13.79 11.48
CA LEU A 14 -9.96 -14.03 11.12
C LEU A 14 -10.22 -15.47 10.61
N GLY A 15 -9.18 -16.31 10.49
CA GLY A 15 -9.29 -17.67 9.94
C GLY A 15 -9.53 -17.71 8.42
N MET A 16 -9.38 -16.58 7.73
CA MET A 16 -9.70 -16.42 6.30
C MET A 16 -8.49 -16.74 5.41
N GLN A 17 -8.03 -17.99 5.44
CA GLN A 17 -6.85 -18.44 4.69
C GLN A 17 -7.07 -18.54 3.17
N MET A 18 -8.33 -18.66 2.73
CA MET A 18 -8.67 -18.82 1.32
C MET A 18 -8.74 -17.50 0.55
N VAL A 19 -8.76 -16.36 1.25
CA VAL A 19 -8.77 -15.04 0.62
C VAL A 19 -7.35 -14.55 0.49
N ALA A 20 -6.89 -14.30 -0.74
CA ALA A 20 -5.58 -13.76 -0.99
C ALA A 20 -5.47 -12.34 -0.39
N PRO A 21 -4.53 -12.07 0.54
CA PRO A 21 -4.40 -10.76 1.21
C PRO A 21 -4.20 -9.59 0.25
N MET A 22 -3.66 -9.85 -0.95
CA MET A 22 -3.41 -8.84 -1.98
C MET A 22 -4.69 -8.16 -2.48
N THR A 23 -5.84 -8.84 -2.48
CA THR A 23 -7.11 -8.24 -2.94
C THR A 23 -7.57 -7.10 -2.04
N ILE A 24 -7.21 -7.15 -0.75
CA ILE A 24 -7.49 -6.11 0.23
C ILE A 24 -6.32 -5.11 0.31
N SER A 25 -5.08 -5.60 0.27
CA SER A 25 -3.91 -4.73 0.45
C SER A 25 -3.66 -3.77 -0.73
N LEU A 26 -3.99 -4.18 -1.96
CA LEU A 26 -3.80 -3.35 -3.17
C LEU A 26 -4.64 -2.06 -3.17
N PRO A 27 -5.99 -2.11 -3.04
CA PRO A 27 -6.79 -0.89 -3.01
C PRO A 27 -6.42 -0.01 -1.80
N LEU A 28 -6.11 -0.61 -0.65
CA LEU A 28 -5.76 0.12 0.57
C LEU A 28 -4.43 0.88 0.43
N LYS A 29 -3.41 0.26 -0.19
CA LYS A 29 -2.16 0.94 -0.54
C LYS A 29 -2.38 2.12 -1.47
N LEU A 30 -3.20 1.93 -2.52
CA LEU A 30 -3.48 2.98 -3.49
C LEU A 30 -4.21 4.16 -2.85
N LEU A 31 -5.17 3.90 -1.97
CA LEU A 31 -5.86 4.95 -1.22
C LEU A 31 -4.88 5.76 -0.37
N ILE A 32 -4.03 5.10 0.44
CA ILE A 32 -3.02 5.80 1.25
C ILE A 32 -2.05 6.58 0.36
N PHE A 33 -1.61 5.99 -0.75
CA PHE A 33 -0.70 6.63 -1.69
C PHE A 33 -1.29 7.90 -2.29
N VAL A 34 -2.56 7.89 -2.69
CA VAL A 34 -3.25 9.10 -3.20
C VAL A 34 -3.49 10.11 -2.09
N LEU A 35 -3.89 9.68 -0.88
CA LEU A 35 -4.17 10.56 0.26
C LEU A 35 -2.94 11.35 0.71
N VAL A 36 -1.76 10.76 0.65
CA VAL A 36 -0.49 11.42 1.01
C VAL A 36 0.09 12.24 -0.16
N GLN A 37 -0.64 12.35 -1.28
CA GLN A 37 -0.16 13.00 -2.50
C GLN A 37 1.12 12.34 -3.03
N GLY A 38 1.18 11.00 -2.98
CA GLY A 38 2.39 10.25 -3.32
C GLY A 38 2.87 10.50 -4.76
N TRP A 39 1.97 10.78 -5.70
CA TRP A 39 2.33 11.12 -7.08
C TRP A 39 3.11 12.44 -7.20
N THR A 40 2.68 13.49 -6.51
CA THR A 40 3.37 14.80 -6.58
C THR A 40 4.73 14.71 -5.90
N GLN A 41 4.79 14.07 -4.72
CA GLN A 41 6.05 13.83 -4.02
C GLN A 41 7.06 13.05 -4.85
N LEU A 42 6.61 12.01 -5.59
CA LEU A 42 7.47 11.25 -6.49
C LEU A 42 8.02 12.10 -7.63
N LEU A 43 7.17 12.91 -8.26
CA LEU A 43 7.60 13.79 -9.34
C LEU A 43 8.56 14.87 -8.83
N ASP A 44 8.25 15.53 -7.73
CA ASP A 44 9.09 16.56 -7.12
C ASP A 44 10.47 15.99 -6.76
N SER A 45 10.51 14.83 -6.09
CA SER A 45 11.76 14.19 -5.72
C SER A 45 12.58 13.72 -6.95
N LEU A 46 11.94 13.36 -8.06
CA LEU A 46 12.63 13.12 -9.32
C LEU A 46 13.20 14.43 -9.89
N PHE A 47 12.40 15.50 -9.97
CA PHE A 47 12.87 16.81 -10.46
C PHE A 47 14.06 17.33 -9.66
N TYR A 48 14.00 17.28 -8.32
CA TYR A 48 15.10 17.67 -7.45
C TYR A 48 16.32 16.74 -7.51
N SER A 49 16.16 15.49 -7.95
CA SER A 49 17.30 14.57 -8.08
C SER A 49 18.09 14.80 -9.36
N TYR A 50 17.47 15.35 -10.41
CA TYR A 50 18.10 15.53 -11.73
C TYR A 50 18.61 16.95 -11.99
N LEU A 51 18.16 17.95 -11.23
CA LEU A 51 18.55 19.35 -11.34
C LEU A 51 19.40 19.78 -10.14
#